data_AF-A0A939FIB3-F1
#
_entry.id   AF-A0A939FIB3-F1
#
_cell.length_a   1.000
_cell.length_b   1.000
_cell.length_c   1.000
_cell.angle_alpha   90.00
_cell.angle_beta   90.00
_cell.angle_gamma   90.00
#
_symmetry.space_group_name_H-M   'P 1'
#
loop_
_entity.id
_entity.type
_entity.pdbx_description
1 polymer ?
#
loop_
_entity_poly.entity_id
_entity_poly.type
_entity_poly.pdbx_seq_one_letter_code
_entity_poly.pdbx_strand_id
1 'polypeptide(L)'
;MSGEHTYTNPVLTGFHPDPSIIRVGEDYYMVNSTFQYFPAIVISHSKDLVHWKIIGHGITENEGLDLSDINDSHGIWAPDISYHNGTFYIFATPRLNGPTVINGR
;
A
#
# COMPACT_ATOMS: atom_id res chain seq x y z
N MET A 1 35.45 12.07 -10.98
CA MET A 1 35.11 12.35 -9.57
C MET A 1 33.68 11.90 -9.38
N SER A 2 33.43 10.78 -8.70
CA SER A 2 32.07 10.40 -8.32
C SER A 2 31.70 11.22 -7.08
N GLY A 3 30.72 12.12 -7.20
CA GLY A 3 30.17 12.82 -6.05
C GLY A 3 29.58 11.82 -5.04
N GLU A 4 29.52 12.22 -3.78
CA GLU A 4 28.93 11.41 -2.72
C GLU A 4 27.43 11.20 -3.02
N HIS A 5 27.02 9.95 -3.23
CA HIS A 5 25.61 9.61 -3.49
C HIS A 5 24.86 9.50 -2.15
N THR A 6 24.32 10.63 -1.69
CA THR A 6 23.55 10.71 -0.44
C THR A 6 22.05 10.84 -0.73
N TYR A 7 21.21 10.43 0.23
CA TYR A 7 19.76 10.62 0.21
C TYR A 7 19.27 11.03 1.60
N THR A 8 18.04 11.52 1.70
CA THR A 8 17.43 11.96 2.96
C THR A 8 16.17 11.13 3.24
N ASN A 9 16.02 10.73 4.50
CA ASN A 9 14.81 10.06 4.97
C ASN A 9 13.76 11.04 5.49
N PRO A 10 12.46 10.67 5.43
CA PRO A 10 11.95 9.48 4.75
C PRO A 10 11.95 9.66 3.21
N VAL A 11 12.28 8.59 2.47
CA VAL A 11 12.30 8.60 0.98
C VAL A 11 10.92 8.81 0.37
N LEU A 12 9.86 8.54 1.12
CA LEU A 12 8.47 8.81 0.75
C LEU A 12 7.74 9.37 1.97
N THR A 13 7.39 10.65 1.92
CA THR A 13 6.73 11.39 3.02
C THR A 13 5.22 11.20 3.00
N GLY A 14 4.54 11.60 4.08
CA GLY A 14 3.08 11.55 4.19
C GLY A 14 2.54 10.18 4.57
N PHE A 15 1.30 9.90 4.16
CA PHE A 15 0.58 8.67 4.51
C PHE A 15 0.97 7.51 3.59
N HIS A 16 2.14 6.91 3.85
CA HIS A 16 2.64 5.71 3.18
C HIS A 16 3.10 4.64 4.20
N PRO A 17 2.18 4.14 5.04
CA PRO A 17 2.47 3.10 6.04
C PRO A 17 2.73 1.73 5.42
N ASP A 18 3.27 0.82 6.23
CA ASP A 18 3.44 -0.60 5.92
C ASP A 18 4.05 -0.90 4.54
N PRO A 19 5.24 -0.36 4.19
CA PRO A 19 5.83 -0.58 2.88
C PRO A 19 6.24 -2.06 2.68
N SER A 20 5.65 -2.72 1.68
CA SER A 20 6.21 -3.96 1.09
C SER A 20 6.79 -3.65 -0.28
N ILE A 21 8.01 -4.12 -0.56
CA ILE A 21 8.80 -3.74 -1.73
C ILE A 21 9.36 -4.97 -2.44
N ILE A 22 9.29 -4.97 -3.77
CA ILE A 22 9.98 -5.94 -4.62
C ILE A 22 10.75 -5.25 -5.76
N ARG A 23 11.62 -6.02 -6.40
CA ARG A 23 12.34 -5.64 -7.63
C ARG A 23 11.97 -6.59 -8.77
N VAL A 24 11.69 -6.06 -9.94
CA VAL A 24 11.50 -6.80 -11.19
C VAL A 24 12.38 -6.16 -12.27
N GLY A 25 13.44 -6.85 -12.70
CA GLY A 25 14.42 -6.29 -13.63
C GLY A 25 15.19 -5.12 -13.00
N GLU A 26 15.03 -3.92 -13.55
CA GLU A 26 15.64 -2.67 -13.04
C GLU A 26 14.66 -1.81 -12.24
N ASP A 27 13.42 -2.27 -12.10
CA ASP A 27 12.33 -1.51 -11.53
C ASP A 27 11.98 -2.02 -10.13
N TYR A 28 11.70 -1.09 -9.22
CA TYR A 28 11.24 -1.36 -7.86
C TYR A 28 9.79 -0.93 -7.73
N TYR A 29 9.02 -1.72 -6.99
CA TYR A 29 7.61 -1.49 -6.72
C TYR A 29 7.38 -1.54 -5.21
N MET A 30 6.67 -0.55 -4.68
CA MET A 30 6.27 -0.45 -3.28
C MET A 30 4.75 -0.42 -3.19
N VAL A 31 4.20 -1.14 -2.23
CA VAL A 31 2.78 -1.06 -1.85
C VAL A 31 2.64 -0.57 -0.42
N ASN A 32 1.58 0.21 -0.14
CA ASN A 32 1.28 0.75 1.18
C ASN A 32 -0.18 0.49 1.57
N SER A 33 -0.45 0.35 2.87
CA SER A 33 -1.81 0.24 3.38
C SER A 33 -2.56 1.57 3.21
N THR A 34 -3.89 1.48 3.03
CA THR A 34 -4.76 2.66 2.83
C THR A 34 -5.91 2.72 3.82
N PHE A 35 -6.02 1.77 4.75
CA PHE A 35 -7.09 1.74 5.74
C PHE A 35 -8.48 1.93 5.09
N GLN A 36 -9.23 2.96 5.53
CA GLN A 36 -10.57 3.28 5.06
C GLN A 36 -10.61 4.02 3.71
N TYR A 37 -9.45 4.38 3.14
CA TYR A 37 -9.38 5.16 1.92
C TYR A 37 -9.48 4.28 0.67
N PHE A 38 -10.22 4.80 -0.32
CA PHE A 38 -10.44 4.19 -1.62
C PHE A 38 -10.10 5.23 -2.73
N PRO A 39 -9.46 4.85 -3.87
CA PRO A 39 -8.97 3.51 -4.22
C PRO A 39 -7.89 3.00 -3.25
N ALA A 40 -7.83 1.68 -3.07
CA ALA A 40 -7.06 1.06 -1.99
C ALA A 40 -5.73 0.47 -2.46
N ILE A 41 -4.77 0.40 -1.55
CA ILE A 41 -3.38 -0.06 -1.75
C ILE A 41 -2.65 0.81 -2.78
N VAL A 42 -1.96 1.86 -2.33
CA VAL A 42 -1.14 2.71 -3.21
C VAL A 42 0.02 1.89 -3.77
N ILE A 43 0.26 1.98 -5.08
CA ILE A 43 1.40 1.37 -5.77
C ILE A 43 2.35 2.49 -6.23
N SER A 44 3.59 2.44 -5.76
CA SER A 44 4.66 3.35 -6.15
C SER A 44 5.77 2.62 -6.90
N HIS A 45 6.41 3.30 -7.85
CA HIS A 45 7.52 2.80 -8.65
C HIS A 45 8.78 3.64 -8.44
N SER A 46 9.94 2.98 -8.49
CA SER A 46 11.25 3.62 -8.45
C SER A 46 12.27 2.85 -9.29
N LYS A 47 13.35 3.51 -9.68
CA LYS A 47 14.56 2.88 -10.26
C LYS A 47 15.77 2.92 -9.33
N ASP A 48 15.69 3.65 -8.22
CA ASP A 48 16.85 3.93 -7.35
C ASP A 48 16.55 3.79 -5.85
N LEU A 49 15.33 3.35 -5.48
CA LEU A 49 14.83 3.23 -4.10
C LEU A 49 14.71 4.56 -3.32
N VAL A 50 15.04 5.69 -3.94
CA VAL A 50 15.03 7.02 -3.32
C VAL A 50 13.89 7.86 -3.88
N HIS A 51 13.73 7.91 -5.20
CA HIS A 51 12.68 8.66 -5.86
C HIS A 51 11.54 7.74 -6.23
N TRP A 52 10.39 7.95 -5.57
CA TRP A 52 9.19 7.15 -5.76
C TRP A 52 8.10 7.95 -6.44
N LYS A 53 7.43 7.33 -7.42
CA LYS A 53 6.27 7.89 -8.10
C LYS A 53 5.07 6.97 -7.91
N ILE A 54 3.95 7.50 -7.45
CA ILE A 54 2.68 6.77 -7.44
C ILE A 54 2.27 6.48 -8.88
N ILE A 55 2.05 5.20 -9.20
CA ILE A 55 1.67 4.72 -10.53
C ILE A 55 0.25 4.16 -10.58
N GLY A 56 -0.39 3.93 -9.43
CA GLY A 56 -1.75 3.41 -9.38
C GLY A 56 -2.13 2.88 -8.00
N HIS A 57 -3.19 2.07 -7.99
CA HIS A 57 -3.73 1.43 -6.79
C HIS A 57 -4.02 -0.05 -7.08
N GLY A 58 -3.89 -0.90 -6.08
CA GLY A 58 -4.15 -2.35 -6.21
C GLY A 58 -5.63 -2.68 -6.32
N ILE A 59 -6.51 -1.85 -5.75
CA ILE A 59 -7.96 -2.02 -5.79
C ILE A 59 -8.60 -0.71 -6.25
N THR A 60 -9.15 -0.70 -7.45
CA THR A 60 -9.75 0.47 -8.10
C THR A 60 -11.26 0.34 -8.32
N GLU A 61 -11.81 -0.85 -8.11
CA GLU A 61 -13.23 -1.16 -8.21
C GLU A 61 -13.74 -1.59 -6.82
N ASN A 62 -14.99 -1.24 -6.51
CA ASN A 62 -15.58 -1.50 -5.19
C ASN A 62 -16.32 -2.85 -5.13
N GLU A 63 -16.38 -3.60 -6.24
CA GLU A 63 -17.02 -4.92 -6.29
C GLU A 63 -16.27 -5.90 -5.37
N GLY A 64 -16.87 -6.22 -4.22
CA GLY A 64 -16.30 -7.14 -3.23
C GLY A 64 -15.51 -6.48 -2.09
N LEU A 65 -15.37 -5.15 -2.08
CA LEU A 65 -14.76 -4.39 -0.99
C LEU A 65 -15.52 -3.08 -0.78
N ASP A 66 -16.57 -3.14 0.03
CA ASP A 66 -17.29 -1.93 0.48
C ASP A 66 -16.64 -1.38 1.76
N LEU A 67 -16.13 -0.15 1.68
CA LEU A 67 -15.50 0.58 2.78
C LEU A 67 -16.35 1.77 3.25
N SER A 68 -17.57 1.96 2.75
CA SER A 68 -18.35 3.19 3.02
C SER A 68 -18.65 3.41 4.51
N ASP A 69 -18.87 2.32 5.25
CA ASP A 69 -19.23 2.32 6.68
C ASP A 69 -18.12 1.77 7.58
N ILE A 70 -16.88 1.73 7.09
CA ILE A 70 -15.75 1.22 7.87
C ILE A 70 -15.27 2.26 8.90
N ASN A 71 -14.91 1.82 10.11
CA ASN A 71 -14.40 2.72 11.14
C ASN A 71 -13.03 3.31 10.76
N ASP A 72 -12.66 4.41 11.41
CA ASP A 72 -11.30 4.96 11.27
C ASP A 72 -10.23 3.91 11.62
N SER A 73 -9.15 3.88 10.83
CA SER A 73 -8.04 2.93 10.96
C SER A 73 -8.41 1.45 10.73
N HIS A 74 -9.63 1.16 10.28
CA HIS A 74 -10.03 -0.14 9.73
C HIS A 74 -9.89 -0.12 8.19
N GLY A 75 -10.37 -1.16 7.50
CA GLY A 75 -10.23 -1.29 6.05
C GLY A 75 -8.96 -2.04 5.69
N ILE A 76 -8.20 -1.60 4.68
CA ILE A 76 -7.05 -2.35 4.16
C ILE A 76 -5.79 -2.08 4.99
N TRP A 77 -5.38 -3.06 5.79
CA TRP A 77 -4.14 -3.05 6.56
C TRP A 77 -2.93 -3.50 5.72
N ALA A 78 -1.77 -3.67 6.37
CA ALA A 78 -0.47 -3.99 5.77
C ALA A 78 -0.58 -4.95 4.56
N PRO A 79 -0.28 -4.46 3.34
CA PRO A 79 -0.18 -5.30 2.16
C PRO A 79 1.21 -5.93 2.05
N ASP A 80 1.28 -7.07 1.37
CA ASP A 80 2.51 -7.66 0.85
C ASP A 80 2.45 -7.78 -0.67
N ILE A 81 3.57 -7.51 -1.35
CA ILE A 81 3.69 -7.66 -2.80
C ILE A 81 4.75 -8.71 -3.15
N SER A 82 4.44 -9.56 -4.13
CA SER A 82 5.37 -10.53 -4.70
C SER A 82 5.25 -10.58 -6.22
N TYR A 83 6.26 -11.15 -6.89
CA TYR A 83 6.27 -11.33 -8.33
C TYR A 83 6.72 -12.75 -8.68
N HIS A 84 5.97 -13.40 -9.57
CA HIS A 84 6.29 -14.72 -10.08
C HIS A 84 5.82 -14.88 -11.51
N ASN A 85 6.71 -15.35 -12.40
CA ASN A 85 6.41 -15.69 -13.81
C ASN A 85 5.55 -14.66 -14.57
N GLY A 86 5.96 -13.39 -14.57
CA GLY A 86 5.24 -12.33 -15.30
C GLY A 86 4.06 -11.73 -14.55
N THR A 87 3.75 -12.23 -13.35
CA THR A 87 2.55 -11.84 -12.59
C THR A 87 2.95 -11.22 -11.26
N PHE A 88 2.33 -10.08 -10.94
CA PHE A 88 2.40 -9.43 -9.64
C PHE A 88 1.24 -9.92 -8.77
N TYR A 89 1.53 -10.18 -7.51
CA TYR A 89 0.54 -10.59 -6.51
C TYR A 89 0.60 -9.62 -5.34
N ILE A 90 -0.56 -9.10 -4.94
CA ILE A 90 -0.72 -8.29 -3.74
C ILE A 90 -1.67 -9.03 -2.81
N PHE A 91 -1.23 -9.28 -1.59
CA PHE A 91 -2.04 -9.85 -0.52
C PHE A 91 -2.22 -8.81 0.58
N ALA A 92 -3.45 -8.62 1.05
CA ALA A 92 -3.74 -7.72 2.15
C ALA A 92 -4.87 -8.28 3.00
N THR A 93 -4.90 -7.89 4.28
CA THR A 93 -5.97 -8.28 5.20
C THR A 93 -6.93 -7.10 5.39
N PRO A 94 -8.21 -7.24 5.06
CA PRO A 94 -9.20 -6.24 5.46
C PRO A 94 -9.52 -6.39 6.95
N ARG A 95 -9.27 -5.33 7.71
CA ARG A 95 -9.82 -5.18 9.06
C ARG A 95 -11.24 -4.68 8.95
N LEU A 96 -12.20 -5.58 9.12
CA LEU A 96 -13.61 -5.21 9.19
C LEU A 96 -13.97 -4.62 10.55
N ASN A 97 -15.10 -3.92 10.61
CA ASN A 97 -15.73 -3.59 11.88
C ASN A 97 -16.00 -4.89 12.64
N GLY A 98 -15.60 -4.93 13.91
CA GLY A 98 -16.03 -6.01 14.79
C GLY A 98 -17.56 -5.98 14.94
N PRO A 99 -18.19 -7.03 15.49
CA PRO A 99 -19.61 -6.97 15.79
C PRO A 99 -19.87 -5.73 16.66
N THR A 100 -20.75 -4.85 16.18
CA THR A 100 -21.25 -3.74 17.00
C THR A 100 -22.01 -4.35 18.16
N VAL A 101 -21.37 -4.50 19.31
CA VAL A 101 -22.11 -4.79 20.53
C VAL A 101 -22.77 -3.48 20.94
N ILE A 102 -23.96 -3.21 20.38
CA ILE A 102 -24.90 -2.29 21.01
C ILE A 102 -25.50 -3.04 22.20
N ASN A 103 -24.72 -3.20 23.26
CA ASN A 103 -25.31 -3.49 24.55
C ASN A 103 -25.87 -2.15 25.04
N GLY A 104 -27.18 -1.98 24.94
CA GLY A 104 -27.93 -0.93 25.62
C GLY A 104 -27.93 -1.12 27.14
N ARG A 105 -26.74 -1.23 27.74
CA ARG A 105 -26.41 -1.13 29.17
C ARG A 105 -24.99 -0.66 29.36
#